data_AF-A0A3C0FI82-F1
#
_entry.id   AF-A0A3C0FI82-F1
#
_cell.length_a   1.000
_cell.length_b   1.000
_cell.length_c   1.000
_cell.angle_alpha   90.00
_cell.angle_beta   90.00
_cell.angle_gamma   90.00
#
_symmetry.space_group_name_H-M   'P 1'
#
loop_
_entity.id
_entity.type
_entity.pdbx_description
1 polymer ?
#
loop_
_entity_poly.entity_id
_entity_poly.type
_entity_poly.pdbx_seq_one_letter_code
_entity_poly.pdbx_strand_id
1 'polypeptide(L)'
;MRIRSPLFTAPKTHPQSAMALAAELLLLIITTMVLMPWHGANAQSALMPSNDQDHLVLPGNVTEPIEITRFVASFADTTRKLGFEEIQALPDTAFQQSHAIPSFGYTRDVIWHQLDLTISNDMTKRALLEIGPNYLNFIDVFLVPDGLA
;
A
#
# COMPACT_ATOMS: atom_id res chain seq x y z
N MET A 1 0.45 -88.27 -18.04
CA MET A 1 -0.40 -87.39 -17.21
C MET A 1 0.41 -86.13 -16.90
N ARG A 2 0.15 -85.01 -17.58
CA ARG A 2 0.92 -83.74 -17.47
C ARG A 2 0.14 -82.79 -16.57
N ILE A 3 0.74 -82.39 -15.45
CA ILE A 3 0.18 -81.39 -14.53
C ILE A 3 0.64 -80.01 -15.02
N ARG A 4 -0.31 -79.12 -15.34
CA ARG A 4 -0.04 -77.71 -15.68
C ARG A 4 -0.12 -76.87 -14.41
N SER A 5 0.94 -76.13 -14.11
CA SER A 5 1.00 -75.10 -13.06
C SER A 5 0.31 -73.82 -13.54
N PRO A 6 -0.46 -73.10 -12.71
CA PRO A 6 -0.95 -71.77 -13.07
C PRO A 6 0.15 -70.72 -12.87
N LEU A 7 0.34 -69.87 -13.88
CA LEU A 7 1.15 -68.66 -13.81
C LEU A 7 0.53 -67.69 -12.78
N PHE A 8 1.30 -67.33 -11.76
CA PHE A 8 1.06 -66.12 -10.97
C PHE A 8 1.44 -64.90 -11.84
N THR A 9 0.49 -63.99 -12.07
CA THR A 9 0.79 -62.64 -12.54
C THR A 9 0.72 -61.69 -11.36
N ALA A 10 1.88 -61.15 -10.97
CA ALA A 10 1.94 -60.06 -9.99
C ALA A 10 1.56 -58.73 -10.68
N PRO A 11 0.75 -57.87 -10.06
CA PRO A 11 0.51 -56.53 -10.58
C PRO A 11 1.78 -55.68 -10.42
N LYS A 12 2.24 -55.06 -11.51
CA LYS A 12 3.30 -54.06 -11.48
C LYS A 12 2.74 -52.78 -10.84
N THR A 13 3.06 -52.54 -9.58
CA THR A 13 2.95 -51.22 -8.97
C THR A 13 4.07 -50.35 -9.52
N HIS A 14 3.71 -49.31 -10.29
CA HIS A 14 4.65 -48.28 -10.68
C HIS A 14 4.98 -47.43 -9.43
N PRO A 15 6.24 -47.36 -8.98
CA PRO A 15 6.61 -46.37 -7.99
C PRO A 15 6.48 -45.00 -8.66
N GLN A 16 5.60 -44.14 -8.14
CA GLN A 16 5.59 -42.72 -8.50
C GLN A 16 7.02 -42.21 -8.29
N SER A 17 7.66 -41.79 -9.37
CA SER A 17 9.06 -41.35 -9.31
C SER A 17 9.13 -40.10 -8.45
N ALA A 18 10.20 -39.94 -7.68
CA ALA A 18 10.45 -38.76 -6.88
C ALA A 18 10.36 -37.44 -7.69
N MET A 19 10.55 -37.52 -9.02
CA MET A 19 10.37 -36.41 -9.95
C MET A 19 8.90 -35.98 -10.11
N ALA A 20 7.94 -36.91 -10.09
CA ALA A 20 6.52 -36.57 -10.16
C ALA A 20 6.05 -35.83 -8.91
N LEU A 21 6.49 -36.30 -7.72
CA LEU A 21 6.23 -35.62 -6.45
C LEU A 21 6.89 -34.24 -6.37
N ALA A 22 8.11 -34.10 -6.90
CA ALA A 22 8.79 -32.80 -6.94
C ALA A 22 8.09 -31.81 -7.88
N ALA A 23 7.55 -32.27 -9.01
CA ALA A 23 6.81 -31.43 -9.95
C ALA A 23 5.47 -30.95 -9.36
N GLU A 24 4.75 -31.82 -8.65
CA GLU A 24 3.51 -31.45 -7.97
C GLU A 24 3.76 -30.43 -6.85
N LEU A 25 4.84 -30.60 -6.07
CA LEU A 25 5.23 -29.64 -5.03
C LEU A 25 5.58 -28.27 -5.61
N LEU A 26 6.33 -28.25 -6.73
CA LEU A 26 6.70 -27.01 -7.40
C LEU A 26 5.47 -26.26 -7.92
N LEU A 27 4.51 -27.00 -8.51
CA LEU A 27 3.28 -26.42 -9.02
C LEU A 27 2.44 -25.82 -7.89
N LEU A 28 2.37 -26.51 -6.74
CA LEU A 28 1.66 -26.04 -5.55
C LEU A 28 2.25 -24.72 -5.04
N ILE A 29 3.59 -24.63 -4.95
CA ILE A 29 4.29 -23.42 -4.51
C ILE A 29 3.98 -22.24 -5.45
N ILE A 30 4.04 -22.45 -6.77
CA ILE A 30 3.74 -21.41 -7.76
C ILE A 30 2.28 -20.94 -7.63
N THR A 31 1.32 -21.85 -7.47
CA THR A 31 -0.08 -21.47 -7.26
C THR A 31 -0.30 -20.69 -5.96
N THR A 32 0.43 -21.01 -4.88
CA THR A 32 0.32 -20.23 -3.63
C THR A 32 0.90 -18.83 -3.74
N MET A 33 1.93 -18.61 -4.58
CA MET A 33 2.48 -17.27 -4.80
C MET A 33 1.57 -16.36 -5.62
N VAL A 34 0.74 -16.92 -6.52
CA VAL A 34 -0.19 -16.13 -7.36
C VAL A 34 -1.48 -15.75 -6.60
N LEU A 35 -1.84 -16.53 -5.57
CA LEU A 35 -3.06 -16.31 -4.77
C LEU A 35 -2.83 -15.52 -3.49
N MET A 36 -1.60 -15.17 -3.15
CA MET A 36 -1.35 -14.26 -2.03
C MET A 36 -1.80 -12.85 -2.41
N PRO A 37 -2.71 -12.21 -1.66
CA PRO A 37 -2.93 -10.78 -1.79
C PRO A 37 -1.57 -10.10 -1.55
N TRP A 38 -1.12 -9.28 -2.50
CA TRP A 38 -0.04 -8.35 -2.22
C TRP A 38 -0.50 -7.48 -1.05
N HIS A 39 0.02 -7.78 0.13
CA HIS A 39 -0.20 -6.93 1.29
C HIS A 39 0.56 -5.65 0.99
N GLY A 40 -0.18 -4.56 0.72
CA GLY A 40 0.40 -3.22 0.65
C GLY A 40 1.22 -2.95 1.91
N ALA A 41 2.27 -2.14 1.76
CA ALA A 41 3.11 -1.74 2.88
C ALA A 41 2.23 -1.17 4.00
N ASN A 42 2.31 -1.74 5.20
CA ASN A 42 1.57 -1.26 6.36
C ASN A 42 2.41 -0.20 7.09
N ALA A 43 1.81 0.98 7.34
CA ALA A 43 2.43 2.01 8.16
C ALA A 43 2.60 1.52 9.61
N GLN A 44 3.74 1.85 10.23
CA GLN A 44 4.03 1.46 11.60
C GLN A 44 3.28 2.38 12.57
N SER A 45 2.26 1.87 13.26
CA SER A 45 1.43 2.67 14.17
C SER A 45 2.24 3.31 15.30
N ALA A 46 2.11 4.63 15.46
CA ALA A 46 2.61 5.36 16.61
C ALA A 46 1.49 5.47 17.67
N LEU A 47 1.82 5.19 18.94
CA LEU A 47 0.91 5.40 20.07
C LEU A 47 0.90 6.89 20.45
N MET A 48 -0.24 7.58 20.28
CA MET A 48 -0.39 9.00 20.65
C MET A 48 -1.82 9.33 21.15
N PRO A 49 -1.98 10.38 21.98
CA PRO A 49 -3.12 10.58 22.87
C PRO A 49 -4.39 11.14 22.19
N SER A 50 -5.54 10.79 22.77
CA SER A 50 -6.91 10.83 22.24
C SER A 50 -7.61 12.20 22.19
N ASN A 51 -6.91 13.32 21.96
CA ASN A 51 -7.59 14.62 21.88
C ASN A 51 -7.95 14.98 20.42
N ASP A 52 -9.01 14.32 19.94
CA ASP A 52 -10.14 14.73 19.09
C ASP A 52 -10.03 16.03 18.29
N GLN A 53 -9.10 16.09 17.33
CA GLN A 53 -9.34 16.85 16.11
C GLN A 53 -8.84 16.02 14.94
N ASP A 54 -9.78 15.45 14.19
CA ASP A 54 -9.54 14.72 12.93
C ASP A 54 -9.22 15.67 11.76
N HIS A 55 -9.36 16.98 11.96
CA HIS A 55 -9.14 18.00 10.94
C HIS A 55 -7.98 18.93 11.32
N LEU A 56 -7.12 19.25 10.35
CA LEU A 56 -6.02 20.18 10.52
C LEU A 56 -6.51 21.63 10.39
N VAL A 57 -6.40 22.40 11.47
CA VAL A 57 -6.68 23.84 11.46
C VAL A 57 -5.38 24.61 11.64
N LEU A 58 -4.97 25.36 10.62
CA LEU A 58 -3.77 26.19 10.66
C LEU A 58 -4.10 27.62 11.15
N PRO A 59 -3.25 28.20 12.01
CA PRO A 59 -3.33 29.61 12.32
C PRO A 59 -2.87 30.45 11.12
N GLY A 60 -3.48 31.62 10.90
CA GLY A 60 -3.03 32.59 9.88
C GLY A 60 -1.62 33.17 10.12
N ASN A 61 -0.99 32.83 11.25
CA ASN A 61 0.37 33.23 11.61
C ASN A 61 1.15 32.00 12.10
N VAL A 62 1.58 31.16 11.16
CA VAL A 62 2.47 30.03 11.47
C VAL A 62 3.86 30.59 11.80
N THR A 63 4.22 30.60 13.08
CA THR A 63 5.54 31.07 13.55
C THR A 63 6.49 29.93 13.90
N GLU A 64 5.95 28.75 14.18
CA GLU A 64 6.68 27.53 14.55
C GLU A 64 6.26 26.39 13.62
N PRO A 65 7.13 25.38 13.38
CA PRO A 65 6.75 24.19 12.64
C PRO A 65 5.54 23.49 13.27
N ILE A 66 4.57 23.11 12.43
CA ILE A 66 3.39 22.34 12.84
C ILE A 66 3.56 20.92 12.28
N GLU A 67 3.51 19.94 13.18
CA GLU A 67 3.52 18.52 12.82
C GLU A 67 2.18 18.16 12.17
N ILE A 68 2.21 17.70 10.92
CA ILE A 68 1.00 17.41 10.13
C ILE A 68 0.82 15.93 9.78
N THR A 69 1.79 15.06 10.08
CA THR A 69 1.84 13.66 9.61
C THR A 69 0.55 12.93 9.96
N ARG A 70 0.01 13.15 11.15
CA ARG A 70 -1.21 12.46 11.62
C ARG A 70 -2.46 12.77 10.80
N PHE A 71 -2.44 13.85 10.00
CA PHE A 71 -3.55 14.29 9.16
C PHE A 71 -3.36 13.91 7.69
N VAL A 72 -2.24 13.29 7.34
CA VAL A 72 -1.95 12.88 5.96
C VAL A 72 -2.61 11.54 5.68
N ALA A 73 -3.45 11.50 4.66
CA ALA A 73 -3.96 10.27 4.08
C ALA A 73 -3.17 9.92 2.82
N SER A 74 -2.97 8.63 2.55
CA SER A 74 -2.12 8.17 1.44
C SER A 74 -2.79 7.12 0.58
N PHE A 75 -2.48 7.14 -0.71
CA PHE A 75 -2.90 6.15 -1.70
C PHE A 75 -1.70 5.74 -2.56
N ALA A 76 -1.54 4.45 -2.81
CA ALA A 76 -0.45 3.92 -3.64
C ALA A 76 -0.99 3.50 -5.02
N ASP A 77 -0.67 4.27 -6.05
CA ASP A 77 -0.96 3.91 -7.45
C ASP A 77 0.14 2.96 -7.98
N THR A 78 -0.16 1.67 -7.93
CA THR A 78 0.71 0.61 -8.49
C THR A 78 0.70 0.59 -10.02
N THR A 79 -0.30 1.20 -10.66
CA THR A 79 -0.38 1.28 -12.12
C THR A 79 0.55 2.35 -12.67
N ARG A 80 0.76 3.43 -11.89
CA ARG A 80 1.59 4.61 -12.21
C ARG A 80 1.07 5.36 -13.43
N LYS A 81 -0.25 5.35 -13.60
CA LYS A 81 -0.94 5.91 -14.77
C LYS A 81 -1.99 6.95 -14.38
N LEU A 82 -2.35 7.02 -13.11
CA LEU A 82 -3.35 7.97 -12.65
C LEU A 82 -2.72 9.37 -12.62
N GLY A 83 -3.39 10.33 -13.24
CA GLY A 83 -3.09 11.74 -13.14
C GLY A 83 -3.92 12.38 -12.03
N PHE A 84 -3.76 13.70 -11.89
CA PHE A 84 -4.42 14.46 -10.84
C PHE A 84 -5.96 14.37 -10.92
N GLU A 85 -6.55 14.45 -12.12
CA GLU A 85 -8.00 14.38 -12.31
C GLU A 85 -8.56 13.00 -11.91
N GLU A 86 -7.89 11.91 -12.30
CA GLU A 86 -8.33 10.57 -11.91
C GLU A 86 -8.23 10.34 -10.40
N ILE A 87 -7.20 10.90 -9.76
CA ILE A 87 -7.01 10.81 -8.31
C ILE A 87 -8.07 11.61 -7.57
N GLN A 88 -8.40 12.81 -8.04
CA GLN A 88 -9.44 13.64 -7.44
C GLN A 88 -10.84 13.00 -7.54
N ALA A 89 -11.07 12.18 -8.56
CA ALA A 89 -12.33 11.45 -8.74
C ALA A 89 -12.45 10.18 -7.88
N LEU A 90 -11.39 9.77 -7.16
CA LEU A 90 -11.45 8.63 -6.25
C LEU A 90 -12.34 8.95 -5.04
N PRO A 91 -13.05 7.96 -4.47
CA PRO A 91 -13.75 8.16 -3.22
C PRO A 91 -12.75 8.38 -2.07
N ASP A 92 -13.11 9.18 -1.07
CA ASP A 92 -12.25 9.46 0.11
C ASP A 92 -11.75 8.18 0.78
N THR A 93 -12.54 7.10 0.75
CA THR A 93 -12.18 5.78 1.30
C THR A 93 -10.99 5.10 0.59
N ALA A 94 -10.57 5.58 -0.58
CA ALA A 94 -9.39 5.10 -1.27
C ALA A 94 -8.10 5.51 -0.56
N PHE A 95 -8.12 6.66 0.13
CA PHE A 95 -6.98 7.15 0.90
C PHE A 95 -7.00 6.58 2.31
N GLN A 96 -5.85 6.08 2.74
CA GLN A 96 -5.68 5.53 4.07
C GLN A 96 -4.94 6.53 4.94
N GLN A 97 -5.62 7.01 5.98
CA GLN A 97 -4.98 7.85 7.00
C GLN A 97 -4.13 6.99 7.92
N SER A 98 -2.91 7.44 8.17
CA SER A 98 -2.00 6.85 9.14
C SER A 98 -1.63 7.91 10.15
N HIS A 99 -1.75 7.58 11.45
CA HIS A 99 -1.28 8.46 12.53
C HIS A 99 0.25 8.42 12.72
N ALA A 100 0.97 7.80 11.77
CA ALA A 100 2.41 7.67 11.76
C ALA A 100 2.98 8.00 10.40
N ILE A 101 4.29 8.28 10.37
CA ILE A 101 5.03 8.60 9.15
C ILE A 101 4.82 7.46 8.15
N PRO A 102 4.19 7.73 6.99
CA PRO A 102 3.94 6.69 6.01
C PRO A 102 5.27 6.19 5.45
N SER A 103 5.44 4.87 5.43
CA SER A 103 6.66 4.21 4.94
C SER A 103 6.28 3.13 3.93
N PHE A 104 6.72 3.31 2.69
CA PHE A 104 6.40 2.41 1.58
C PHE A 104 7.61 1.57 1.14
N GLY A 105 8.75 1.71 1.82
CA GLY A 105 10.02 1.11 1.40
C GLY A 105 10.48 1.62 0.03
N TYR A 106 11.34 0.83 -0.62
CA TYR A 106 11.72 1.08 -2.02
C TYR A 106 10.65 0.54 -2.95
N THR A 107 9.85 1.44 -3.53
CA THR A 107 8.84 1.10 -4.51
C THR A 107 9.00 1.93 -5.78
N ARG A 108 8.37 1.47 -6.86
CA ARG A 108 8.17 2.23 -8.09
C ARG A 108 6.79 2.85 -8.18
N ASP A 109 5.92 2.55 -7.24
CA ASP A 109 4.55 3.06 -7.18
C ASP A 109 4.56 4.59 -7.07
N VAL A 110 3.52 5.22 -7.59
CA VAL A 110 3.28 6.64 -7.34
C VAL A 110 2.50 6.75 -6.05
N ILE A 111 3.06 7.44 -5.06
CA ILE A 111 2.39 7.67 -3.79
C ILE A 111 1.71 9.03 -3.82
N TRP A 112 0.40 9.01 -3.66
CA TRP A 112 -0.43 10.22 -3.54
C TRP A 112 -0.69 10.49 -2.06
N HIS A 113 -0.38 11.70 -1.63
CA HIS A 113 -0.66 12.19 -0.29
C HIS A 113 -1.77 13.24 -0.36
N GLN A 114 -2.77 13.10 0.49
CA GLN A 114 -3.87 14.05 0.67
C GLN A 114 -3.79 14.66 2.07
N LEU A 115 -3.99 15.97 2.13
CA LEU A 115 -4.03 16.74 3.36
C LEU A 115 -5.14 17.78 3.26
N ASP A 116 -6.20 17.56 4.05
CA ASP A 116 -7.29 18.51 4.17
C ASP A 116 -7.02 19.47 5.33
N LEU A 117 -7.06 20.77 5.05
CA LEU A 117 -6.76 21.79 6.04
C LEU A 117 -7.68 23.00 5.92
N THR A 118 -7.92 23.66 7.06
CA THR A 118 -8.62 24.94 7.13
C THR A 118 -7.68 25.99 7.70
N ILE A 119 -7.73 27.21 7.17
CA ILE A 119 -7.00 28.36 7.72
C ILE A 119 -7.98 29.21 8.54
N SER A 120 -7.71 29.33 9.84
CA SER A 120 -8.62 30.01 10.79
C SER A 120 -8.68 31.54 10.66
N ASN A 121 -7.64 32.16 10.09
CA ASN A 121 -7.50 33.61 9.96
C ASN A 121 -6.71 33.92 8.67
N ASP A 122 -6.77 35.16 8.20
CA ASP A 122 -5.95 35.58 7.06
C ASP A 122 -4.45 35.30 7.29
N MET A 123 -3.80 34.80 6.24
CA MET A 123 -2.37 34.50 6.27
C MET A 123 -1.55 35.79 6.34
N THR A 124 -1.06 36.12 7.52
CA THR A 124 -0.20 37.29 7.78
C THR A 124 1.27 37.04 7.47
N LYS A 125 1.65 35.77 7.27
CA LYS A 125 3.00 35.33 6.90
C LYS A 125 2.94 34.20 5.88
N ARG A 126 4.02 34.02 5.11
CA ARG A 126 4.17 32.88 4.21
C ARG A 126 4.44 31.62 5.04
N ALA A 127 3.54 30.64 4.95
CA ALA A 127 3.81 29.28 5.41
C ALA A 127 4.62 28.52 4.36
N LEU A 128 5.45 27.59 4.82
CA LEU A 128 6.22 26.67 3.98
C LEU A 128 5.84 25.25 4.35
N LEU A 129 5.73 24.38 3.35
CA LEU A 129 5.58 22.94 3.53
C LEU A 129 6.97 22.31 3.54
N GLU A 130 7.31 21.63 4.63
CA GLU A 130 8.52 20.82 4.73
C GLU A 130 8.19 19.36 4.42
N ILE A 131 8.98 18.73 3.54
CA ILE A 131 8.84 17.31 3.19
C ILE A 131 10.19 16.64 3.43
N GLY A 132 10.30 15.88 4.51
CA GLY A 132 11.56 15.21 4.90
C GLY A 132 11.36 14.04 5.85
N PRO A 133 12.32 13.08 5.90
CA PRO A 133 13.42 12.93 4.95
C PRO A 133 12.92 12.47 3.58
N ASN A 134 13.57 12.91 2.50
CA ASN A 134 13.09 12.68 1.14
C ASN A 134 14.16 12.01 0.26
N TYR A 135 13.81 10.86 -0.31
CA TYR A 135 14.62 10.10 -1.28
C TYR A 135 13.88 9.93 -2.61
N LEU A 136 12.92 10.81 -2.90
CA LEU A 136 12.06 10.79 -4.08
C LEU A 136 12.76 11.47 -5.25
N ASN A 137 12.49 10.96 -6.45
CA ASN A 137 13.00 11.54 -7.69
C ASN A 137 12.14 12.73 -8.16
N PHE A 138 10.84 12.67 -7.93
CA PHE A 138 9.85 13.63 -8.40
C PHE A 138 8.82 13.88 -7.31
N ILE A 139 8.40 15.13 -7.18
CA ILE A 139 7.36 15.57 -6.26
C ILE A 139 6.51 16.59 -7.02
N ASP A 140 5.24 16.25 -7.19
CA ASP A 140 4.24 17.17 -7.71
C ASP A 140 3.34 17.62 -6.57
N VAL A 141 3.05 18.92 -6.50
CA VAL A 141 2.23 19.50 -5.43
C VAL A 141 1.05 20.23 -6.05
N PHE A 142 -0.15 19.87 -5.61
CA PHE A 142 -1.41 20.46 -6.03
C PHE A 142 -2.07 21.10 -4.82
N LEU A 143 -2.58 22.32 -5.00
CA LEU A 143 -3.37 23.02 -3.99
C LEU A 143 -4.75 23.30 -4.58
N VAL A 144 -5.76 22.70 -3.98
CA VAL A 144 -7.15 22.86 -4.40
C VAL A 144 -7.91 23.64 -3.32
N PRO A 145 -8.50 24.80 -3.65
CA PRO A 145 -9.42 25.47 -2.75
C PRO A 145 -10.73 24.66 -2.66
N ASP A 146 -11.26 24.57 -1.45
CA ASP A 146 -12.53 23.90 -1.21
C ASP A 146 -13.67 24.65 -1.94
N GLY A 147 -14.52 23.92 -2.68
CA GLY A 147 -15.66 24.51 -3.41
C GLY A 147 -15.44 24.92 -4.87
N LEU A 148 -14.35 24.54 -5.52
CA LEU A 148 -14.18 24.62 -6.99
C LEU A 148 -14.26 23.21 -7.60
N ALA A 149 -15.49 22.70 -7.74
CA ALA A 149 -15.84 21.52 -8.53
C ALA A 149 -16.92 21.89 -9.56
#